data_AF-A0A521N5S3-F1
#
_entry.id   AF-A0A521N5S3-F1
#
_cell.length_a   1.000
_cell.length_b   1.000
_cell.length_c   1.000
_cell.angle_alpha   90.00
_cell.angle_beta   90.00
_cell.angle_gamma   90.00
#
_symmetry.space_group_name_H-M   'P 1'
#
loop_
_entity.id
_entity.type
_entity.pdbx_description
1 polymer ?
#
loop_
_entity_poly.entity_id
_entity_poly.type
_entity_poly.pdbx_seq_one_letter_code
_entity_poly.pdbx_strand_id
1 'polypeptide(L)'
;MKLFTTVLVFFLLGHLIAQAQKMDTLLIKPSDVRPSVLQPGTHRWLVYFKMGNDSSRSRFSTWTRKIDLISYQGKDAISVTQEWENNDTVVHKVYSVCDRKTFAPLLHDVWNKGNTSSRWDFISQEAMINGKPVNSRDADSNNAKRYKAFEQSFGQYVLNWHLDLETFPLLPYKPNTTFAINFYDPGFPAPKLVYYTVTGSATLIGFDGQQIDC
;
A
#
# COMPACT_ATOMS: atom_id res chain seq x y z
N MET A 1 -44.62 40.41 16.29
CA MET A 1 -44.37 39.36 15.28
C MET A 1 -43.13 39.59 14.41
N LYS A 2 -42.85 40.81 13.90
CA LYS A 2 -41.67 41.05 13.02
C LYS A 2 -40.29 40.85 13.68
N LEU A 3 -40.17 41.07 14.99
CA LEU A 3 -38.90 40.95 15.71
C LEU A 3 -38.46 39.48 15.93
N PHE A 4 -39.42 38.55 16.03
CA PHE A 4 -39.13 37.11 16.19
C PHE A 4 -38.69 36.45 14.88
N THR A 5 -39.17 36.94 13.73
CA THR A 5 -38.80 36.41 12.41
C THR A 5 -37.35 36.74 12.05
N THR A 6 -36.85 37.91 12.47
CA THR A 6 -35.47 38.36 12.17
C THR A 6 -34.40 37.58 12.93
N VAL A 7 -34.69 37.17 14.18
CA VAL A 7 -33.75 36.40 15.01
C VAL A 7 -33.60 34.96 14.51
N LEU A 8 -34.67 34.36 13.99
CA LEU A 8 -34.65 32.99 13.45
C LEU A 8 -33.80 32.89 12.17
N VAL A 9 -33.82 33.92 11.31
CA VAL A 9 -33.03 33.96 10.08
C VAL A 9 -31.52 34.07 10.37
N PHE A 10 -31.12 34.79 11.42
CA PHE A 10 -29.71 34.87 11.83
C PHE A 10 -29.19 33.55 12.43
N PHE A 11 -30.02 32.79 13.14
CA PHE A 11 -29.63 31.47 13.66
C PHE A 11 -29.49 30.41 12.56
N LEU A 12 -30.33 30.47 11.52
CA LEU A 12 -30.26 29.59 10.35
C LEU A 12 -29.04 29.86 9.45
N LEU A 13 -28.63 31.14 9.30
CA LEU A 13 -27.42 31.52 8.56
C LEU A 13 -26.12 31.12 9.29
N GLY A 14 -26.12 31.08 10.63
CA GLY A 14 -24.97 30.63 11.42
C GLY A 14 -24.65 29.14 11.31
N HIS A 15 -25.64 28.30 10.99
CA HIS A 15 -25.45 26.84 10.85
C HIS A 15 -24.88 26.42 9.49
N LEU A 16 -25.04 27.26 8.45
CA LEU A 16 -24.55 26.93 7.09
C LEU A 16 -23.05 27.17 6.92
N ILE A 17 -22.39 27.91 7.81
CA ILE A 17 -20.97 28.26 7.70
C ILE A 17 -20.06 27.25 8.44
N ALA A 18 -20.63 26.33 9.22
CA ALA A 18 -19.87 25.44 10.12
C ALA A 18 -19.49 24.06 9.54
N GLN A 19 -19.77 23.76 8.26
CA GLN A 19 -19.43 22.46 7.66
C GLN A 19 -18.42 22.54 6.50
N ALA A 20 -17.56 23.57 6.47
CA ALA A 20 -16.32 23.46 5.73
C ALA A 20 -15.34 22.58 6.53
N GLN A 21 -15.57 21.26 6.56
CA GLN A 21 -14.57 20.34 7.05
C GLN A 21 -13.36 20.44 6.14
N LYS A 22 -12.27 21.02 6.66
CA LYS A 22 -11.01 21.14 5.94
C LYS A 22 -10.54 19.72 5.60
N MET A 23 -10.50 19.38 4.32
CA MET A 23 -9.88 18.15 3.87
C MET A 23 -8.38 18.25 4.15
N ASP A 24 -7.93 17.53 5.17
CA ASP A 24 -6.51 17.48 5.51
C ASP A 24 -5.85 16.44 4.63
N THR A 25 -5.06 16.91 3.66
CA THR A 25 -4.20 16.02 2.87
C THR A 25 -2.90 15.77 3.63
N LEU A 26 -2.69 14.53 4.06
CA LEU A 26 -1.48 14.08 4.74
C LEU A 26 -0.55 13.36 3.75
N LEU A 27 0.62 13.94 3.49
CA LEU A 27 1.71 13.23 2.83
C LEU A 27 2.29 12.21 3.80
N ILE A 28 2.19 10.92 3.47
CA ILE A 28 2.68 9.83 4.33
C ILE A 28 4.20 9.81 4.35
N LYS A 29 4.75 9.93 5.56
CA LYS A 29 6.18 9.88 5.89
C LYS A 29 6.49 8.60 6.70
N PRO A 30 7.77 8.26 6.88
CA PRO A 30 8.17 7.13 7.72
C PRO A 30 7.60 7.16 9.16
N SER A 31 7.39 8.36 9.71
CA SER A 31 6.84 8.54 11.06
C SER A 31 5.33 8.33 11.18
N ASP A 32 4.61 8.32 10.05
CA ASP A 32 3.15 8.25 10.03
C ASP A 32 2.64 6.81 9.98
N VAL A 33 3.48 5.87 9.57
CA VAL A 33 3.16 4.44 9.56
C VAL A 33 3.48 3.81 10.91
N ARG A 34 2.70 2.78 11.27
CA ARG A 34 2.88 2.05 12.54
C ARG A 34 3.08 0.56 12.31
N PRO A 35 4.21 0.09 11.75
CA PRO A 35 4.40 -1.32 11.40
C PRO A 35 4.31 -2.28 12.59
N SER A 36 4.48 -1.77 13.82
CA SER A 36 4.30 -2.52 15.06
C SER A 36 2.88 -3.05 15.27
N VAL A 37 1.87 -2.53 14.57
CA VAL A 37 0.50 -3.05 14.65
C VAL A 37 0.31 -4.31 13.81
N LEU A 38 1.20 -4.60 12.86
CA LEU A 38 1.10 -5.82 12.05
C LEU A 38 1.29 -7.05 12.91
N GLN A 39 0.38 -8.00 12.77
CA GLN A 39 0.48 -9.29 13.45
C GLN A 39 1.25 -10.28 12.58
N PRO A 40 2.41 -10.78 13.05
CA PRO A 40 3.08 -11.90 12.41
C PRO A 40 2.14 -13.11 12.34
N GLY A 41 2.26 -13.88 11.28
CA GLY A 41 1.41 -15.02 11.03
C GLY A 41 0.97 -15.13 9.58
N THR A 42 0.08 -16.08 9.33
CA THR A 42 -0.46 -16.36 8.00
C THR A 42 -1.90 -15.90 7.91
N HIS A 43 -2.16 -15.07 6.92
CA HIS A 43 -3.47 -14.52 6.59
C HIS A 43 -3.88 -15.03 5.21
N ARG A 44 -5.17 -15.29 5.02
CA ARG A 44 -5.71 -15.82 3.76
C ARG A 44 -6.96 -15.06 3.36
N TRP A 45 -7.04 -14.71 2.09
CA TRP A 45 -8.18 -14.02 1.50
C TRP A 45 -8.72 -14.79 0.31
N LEU A 46 -10.04 -14.76 0.16
CA LEU A 46 -10.69 -15.09 -1.10
C LEU A 46 -10.86 -13.79 -1.90
N VAL A 47 -10.14 -13.69 -3.01
CA VAL A 47 -10.18 -12.53 -3.91
C VAL A 47 -10.99 -12.88 -5.14
N TYR A 48 -11.90 -11.99 -5.52
CA TYR A 48 -12.71 -12.12 -6.72
C TYR A 48 -12.95 -10.74 -7.34
N PHE A 49 -13.31 -10.72 -8.62
CA PHE A 49 -13.55 -9.52 -9.39
C PHE A 49 -15.03 -9.41 -9.76
N LYS A 50 -15.59 -8.23 -9.57
CA LYS A 50 -16.86 -7.80 -10.20
C LYS A 50 -16.50 -6.82 -11.31
N MET A 51 -16.82 -7.18 -12.55
CA MET A 51 -16.52 -6.36 -13.74
C MET A 51 -17.53 -5.22 -13.96
N GLY A 52 -18.51 -5.10 -13.07
CA GLY A 52 -19.51 -4.04 -12.97
C GLY A 52 -20.30 -4.18 -11.67
N ASN A 53 -20.99 -3.12 -11.24
CA ASN A 53 -21.68 -3.07 -9.94
C ASN A 53 -22.65 -4.25 -9.72
N ASP A 54 -23.37 -4.66 -10.77
CA ASP A 54 -24.35 -5.76 -10.69
C ASP A 54 -23.85 -7.07 -11.33
N SER A 55 -22.61 -7.09 -11.81
CA SER A 55 -22.03 -8.29 -12.43
C SER A 55 -21.86 -9.44 -11.43
N SER A 56 -21.88 -10.67 -11.93
CA SER A 56 -21.49 -11.84 -11.15
C SER A 56 -20.01 -11.76 -10.75
N ARG A 57 -19.67 -12.35 -9.60
CA ARG A 57 -18.29 -12.50 -9.15
C ARG A 57 -17.56 -13.48 -10.06
N SER A 58 -16.33 -13.15 -10.42
CA SER A 58 -15.49 -13.93 -11.33
C SER A 58 -14.03 -13.91 -10.86
N ARG A 59 -13.16 -14.71 -11.51
CA ARG A 59 -11.71 -14.74 -11.23
C ARG A 59 -11.38 -14.98 -9.75
N PHE A 60 -12.00 -16.00 -9.19
CA PHE A 60 -11.73 -16.41 -7.81
C PHE A 60 -10.26 -16.82 -7.69
N SER A 61 -9.61 -16.33 -6.64
CA SER A 61 -8.26 -16.69 -6.28
C SER A 61 -8.11 -16.67 -4.78
N THR A 62 -7.26 -17.54 -4.25
CA THR A 62 -6.87 -17.53 -2.84
C THR A 62 -5.54 -16.83 -2.73
N TRP A 63 -5.46 -15.80 -1.91
CA TRP A 63 -4.22 -15.10 -1.63
C TRP A 63 -3.78 -15.48 -0.23
N THR A 64 -2.66 -16.16 -0.11
CA THR A 64 -2.02 -16.47 1.16
C THR A 64 -0.88 -15.48 1.38
N ARG A 65 -0.86 -14.79 2.52
CA ARG A 65 0.23 -13.89 2.90
C ARG A 65 0.76 -14.27 4.26
N LYS A 66 2.08 -14.28 4.42
CA LYS A 66 2.75 -14.58 5.68
C LYS A 66 3.65 -13.42 6.05
N ILE A 67 3.46 -12.92 7.27
CA ILE A 67 4.26 -11.86 7.87
C ILE A 67 5.16 -12.50 8.92
N ASP A 68 6.47 -12.27 8.83
CA ASP A 68 7.44 -12.70 9.83
C ASP A 68 8.31 -11.50 10.29
N LEU A 69 8.72 -11.52 11.56
CA LEU A 69 9.74 -10.61 12.08
C LEU A 69 11.11 -11.27 11.88
N ILE A 70 12.02 -10.59 11.20
CA ILE A 70 13.31 -11.16 10.82
C ILE A 70 14.45 -10.15 11.08
N SER A 71 15.68 -10.63 11.05
CA SER A 71 16.85 -9.78 10.81
C SER A 71 17.30 -9.96 9.37
N TYR A 72 17.41 -8.85 8.62
CA TYR A 72 17.86 -8.86 7.23
C TYR A 72 19.08 -7.98 7.08
N GLN A 73 20.21 -8.59 6.72
CA GLN A 73 21.52 -7.92 6.60
C GLN A 73 21.87 -7.08 7.85
N GLY A 74 21.60 -7.62 9.03
CA GLY A 74 21.88 -6.97 10.33
C GLY A 74 20.88 -5.88 10.74
N LYS A 75 19.78 -5.69 10.00
CA LYS A 75 18.70 -4.74 10.35
C LYS A 75 17.46 -5.50 10.83
N ASP A 76 16.75 -4.91 11.79
CA ASP A 76 15.41 -5.38 12.16
C ASP A 76 14.45 -5.14 11.01
N ALA A 77 13.78 -6.20 10.56
CA ALA A 77 12.94 -6.17 9.38
C ALA A 77 11.67 -6.99 9.55
N ILE A 78 10.73 -6.78 8.63
CA ILE A 78 9.53 -7.57 8.43
C ILE A 78 9.66 -8.21 7.06
N SER A 79 9.44 -9.51 6.95
CA SER A 79 9.24 -10.15 5.65
C SER A 79 7.77 -10.42 5.40
N VAL A 80 7.33 -10.16 4.17
CA VAL A 80 6.00 -10.51 3.67
C VAL A 80 6.18 -11.48 2.50
N THR A 81 5.77 -12.73 2.71
CA THR A 81 5.66 -13.73 1.63
C THR A 81 4.23 -13.78 1.15
N GLN A 82 4.02 -13.80 -0.16
CA GLN A 82 2.71 -13.92 -0.77
C GLN A 82 2.68 -15.06 -1.76
N GLU A 83 1.55 -15.75 -1.83
CA GLU A 83 1.25 -16.76 -2.81
C GLU A 83 -0.19 -16.56 -3.30
N TRP A 84 -0.37 -16.39 -4.60
CA TRP A 84 -1.70 -16.31 -5.21
C TRP A 84 -1.98 -17.60 -5.95
N GLU A 85 -3.08 -18.23 -5.57
CA GLU A 85 -3.55 -19.51 -6.10
C GLU A 85 -4.82 -19.26 -6.92
N ASN A 86 -4.85 -19.80 -8.14
CA ASN A 86 -6.06 -19.82 -8.96
C ASN A 86 -6.37 -21.28 -9.30
N ASN A 87 -7.61 -21.69 -9.01
CA ASN A 87 -8.04 -23.09 -9.01
C ASN A 87 -7.14 -23.95 -8.12
N ASP A 88 -6.26 -24.75 -8.71
CA ASP A 88 -5.35 -25.69 -8.07
C ASP A 88 -3.87 -25.33 -8.28
N THR A 89 -3.58 -24.15 -8.81
CA THR A 89 -2.22 -23.77 -9.17
C THR A 89 -1.82 -22.41 -8.61
N VAL A 90 -0.61 -22.34 -8.07
CA VAL A 90 0.06 -21.08 -7.77
C VAL A 90 0.40 -20.33 -9.06
N VAL A 91 -0.08 -19.10 -9.17
CA VAL A 91 0.14 -18.24 -10.34
C VAL A 91 1.11 -17.09 -10.07
N HIS A 92 1.31 -16.74 -8.80
CA HIS A 92 2.13 -15.60 -8.40
C HIS A 92 2.77 -15.84 -7.03
N LYS A 93 4.03 -15.42 -6.86
CA LYS A 93 4.72 -15.40 -5.57
C LYS A 93 5.46 -14.09 -5.40
N VAL A 94 5.41 -13.55 -4.19
CA VAL A 94 6.19 -12.38 -3.78
C VAL A 94 6.92 -12.68 -2.49
N TYR A 95 8.15 -12.21 -2.39
CA TYR A 95 8.88 -12.10 -1.14
C TYR A 95 9.42 -10.69 -1.00
N SER A 96 8.84 -9.93 -0.08
CA SER A 96 9.30 -8.58 0.25
C SER A 96 9.93 -8.57 1.62
N VAL A 97 10.99 -7.77 1.79
CA VAL A 97 11.52 -7.41 3.10
C VAL A 97 11.41 -5.91 3.25
N CYS A 98 10.89 -5.47 4.38
CA CYS A 98 10.72 -4.06 4.72
C CYS A 98 11.41 -3.74 6.06
N ASP A 99 11.87 -2.50 6.20
CA ASP A 99 12.37 -1.98 7.47
C ASP A 99 11.26 -2.03 8.54
N ARG A 100 11.58 -2.53 9.74
CA ARG A 100 10.57 -2.77 10.78
C ARG A 100 9.97 -1.49 11.37
N LYS A 101 10.65 -0.34 11.26
CA LYS A 101 10.17 0.92 11.85
C LYS A 101 9.38 1.75 10.85
N THR A 102 9.79 1.70 9.59
CA THR A 102 9.32 2.62 8.55
C THR A 102 8.54 1.92 7.46
N PHE A 103 8.53 0.58 7.42
CA PHE A 103 7.96 -0.23 6.33
C PHE A 103 8.55 0.05 4.94
N ALA A 104 9.64 0.83 4.84
CA ALA A 104 10.33 1.09 3.60
C ALA A 104 10.90 -0.22 3.03
N PRO A 105 10.81 -0.46 1.71
CA PRO A 105 11.29 -1.69 1.12
C PRO A 105 12.82 -1.78 1.20
N LEU A 106 13.30 -2.98 1.55
CA LEU A 106 14.71 -3.36 1.57
C LEU A 106 15.02 -4.35 0.44
N LEU A 107 14.08 -5.26 0.16
CA LEU A 107 14.15 -6.25 -0.90
C LEU A 107 12.75 -6.51 -1.45
N HIS A 108 12.65 -6.74 -2.76
CA HIS A 108 11.43 -7.21 -3.39
C HIS A 108 11.71 -8.25 -4.48
N ASP A 109 11.26 -9.48 -4.24
CA ASP A 109 11.34 -10.60 -5.17
C ASP A 109 9.95 -10.96 -5.65
N VAL A 110 9.81 -11.18 -6.95
CA VAL A 110 8.55 -11.52 -7.60
C VAL A 110 8.77 -12.68 -8.55
N TRP A 111 7.82 -13.61 -8.57
CA TRP A 111 7.72 -14.66 -9.56
C TRP A 111 6.28 -14.77 -10.07
N ASN A 112 6.13 -14.95 -11.38
CA ASN A 112 4.87 -15.21 -12.05
C ASN A 112 4.93 -16.52 -12.83
N LYS A 113 3.82 -17.26 -12.82
CA LYS A 113 3.63 -18.40 -13.71
C LYS A 113 3.76 -17.93 -15.17
N GLY A 114 4.67 -18.55 -15.93
CA GLY A 114 5.11 -18.04 -17.24
C GLY A 114 6.53 -17.49 -17.27
N ASN A 115 7.35 -17.79 -16.26
CA ASN A 115 8.80 -17.55 -16.20
C ASN A 115 9.24 -16.08 -16.22
N THR A 116 8.43 -15.18 -15.65
CA THR A 116 8.93 -13.85 -15.29
C THR A 116 9.22 -13.82 -13.80
N SER A 117 10.51 -13.74 -13.47
CA SER A 117 11.00 -13.51 -12.12
C SER A 117 11.82 -12.23 -12.09
N SER A 118 11.74 -11.49 -11.00
CA SER A 118 12.58 -10.33 -10.79
C SER A 118 12.91 -10.16 -9.33
N ARG A 119 14.10 -9.62 -9.06
CA ARG A 119 14.60 -9.30 -7.74
C ARG A 119 15.11 -7.87 -7.76
N TRP A 120 14.74 -7.09 -6.76
CA TRP A 120 15.08 -5.67 -6.65
C TRP A 120 15.56 -5.41 -5.22
N ASP A 121 16.85 -5.16 -5.06
CA ASP A 121 17.47 -4.92 -3.76
C ASP A 121 17.69 -3.42 -3.57
N PHE A 122 16.94 -2.82 -2.64
CA PHE A 122 17.01 -1.38 -2.37
C PHE A 122 18.26 -1.00 -1.58
N ILE A 123 18.93 -1.97 -0.95
CA ILE A 123 20.15 -1.74 -0.17
C ILE A 123 21.35 -1.69 -1.12
N SER A 124 21.54 -2.72 -1.96
CA SER A 124 22.64 -2.75 -2.92
C SER A 124 22.36 -1.94 -4.19
N GLN A 125 21.10 -1.54 -4.40
CA GLN A 125 20.61 -0.90 -5.62
C GLN A 125 20.73 -1.78 -6.87
N GLU A 126 20.87 -3.10 -6.68
CA GLU A 126 20.98 -4.06 -7.77
C GLU A 126 19.61 -4.65 -8.10
N ALA A 127 19.44 -5.05 -9.36
CA ALA A 127 18.26 -5.74 -9.81
C ALA A 127 18.60 -6.88 -10.74
N MET A 128 17.77 -7.92 -10.69
CA MET A 128 17.83 -9.06 -11.61
C MET A 128 16.46 -9.30 -12.22
N ILE A 129 16.44 -9.65 -13.50
CA ILE A 129 15.25 -10.13 -14.20
C ILE A 129 15.60 -11.47 -14.84
N ASN A 130 14.84 -12.51 -14.54
CA ASN A 130 15.06 -13.88 -15.00
C ASN A 130 16.50 -14.38 -14.75
N GLY A 131 17.02 -14.07 -13.56
CA GLY A 131 18.37 -14.46 -13.13
C GLY A 131 19.52 -13.68 -13.79
N LYS A 132 19.23 -12.66 -14.58
CA LYS A 132 20.24 -11.80 -15.22
C LYS A 132 20.26 -10.42 -14.56
N PRO A 133 21.44 -9.85 -14.25
CA PRO A 133 21.52 -8.49 -13.75
C PRO A 133 21.01 -7.51 -14.81
N VAL A 134 20.26 -6.51 -14.38
CA VAL A 134 19.75 -5.43 -15.23
C VAL A 134 20.20 -4.08 -14.70
N ASN A 135 20.39 -3.11 -15.58
CA ASN A 135 20.77 -1.74 -15.21
C ASN A 135 20.22 -0.72 -16.22
N SER A 136 20.48 0.57 -16.01
CA SER A 136 19.98 1.66 -16.86
C SER A 136 20.55 1.69 -18.29
N ARG A 137 21.55 0.84 -18.59
CA ARG A 137 22.19 0.64 -19.90
C ARG A 137 21.95 -0.77 -20.46
N ASP A 138 20.98 -1.51 -19.93
CA ASP A 138 20.61 -2.84 -20.45
C ASP A 138 20.28 -2.77 -21.96
N ALA A 139 20.71 -3.78 -22.71
CA ALA A 139 20.46 -3.87 -24.14
C ALA A 139 18.97 -4.04 -24.45
N ASP A 140 18.22 -4.68 -23.55
CA ASP A 140 16.76 -4.69 -23.59
C ASP A 140 16.23 -3.35 -23.07
N SER A 141 15.63 -2.57 -23.97
CA SER A 141 15.10 -1.25 -23.65
C SER A 141 14.00 -1.24 -22.58
N ASN A 142 13.25 -2.34 -22.40
CA ASN A 142 12.26 -2.45 -21.34
C ASN A 142 12.93 -2.70 -20.00
N ASN A 143 13.95 -3.55 -19.93
CA ASN A 143 14.73 -3.75 -18.71
C ASN A 143 15.43 -2.46 -18.29
N ALA A 144 16.04 -1.74 -19.24
CA ALA A 144 16.64 -0.44 -18.99
C ALA A 144 15.62 0.59 -18.45
N LYS A 145 14.40 0.63 -19.01
CA LYS A 145 13.31 1.50 -18.52
C LYS A 145 12.88 1.13 -17.09
N ARG A 146 12.68 -0.17 -16.81
CA ARG A 146 12.32 -0.66 -15.48
C ARG A 146 13.37 -0.31 -14.44
N TYR A 147 14.65 -0.48 -14.78
CA TYR A 147 15.74 -0.10 -13.88
C TYR A 147 15.84 1.41 -13.68
N LYS A 148 15.64 2.23 -14.72
CA LYS A 148 15.58 3.69 -14.56
C LYS A 148 14.46 4.14 -13.63
N ALA A 149 13.30 3.49 -13.69
CA ALA A 149 12.22 3.72 -12.73
C ALA A 149 12.63 3.33 -11.30
N PHE A 150 13.40 2.25 -11.15
CA PHE A 150 13.97 1.84 -9.86
C PHE A 150 14.97 2.87 -9.32
N GLU A 151 15.89 3.36 -10.16
CA GLU A 151 16.84 4.42 -9.80
C GLU A 151 16.13 5.68 -9.29
N GLN A 152 14.96 6.02 -9.85
CA GLN A 152 14.18 7.16 -9.39
C GLN A 152 13.64 6.98 -7.97
N SER A 153 13.49 5.75 -7.48
CA SER A 153 13.08 5.50 -6.09
C SER A 153 14.21 5.73 -5.07
N PHE A 154 15.47 5.80 -5.51
CA PHE A 154 16.60 5.89 -4.60
C PHE A 154 16.57 7.17 -3.78
N GLY A 155 16.74 7.03 -2.46
CA GLY A 155 16.68 8.14 -1.51
C GLY A 155 15.27 8.69 -1.26
N GLN A 156 14.23 8.15 -1.91
CA GLN A 156 12.84 8.48 -1.61
C GLN A 156 12.26 7.52 -0.57
N TYR A 157 11.33 8.02 0.23
CA TYR A 157 10.43 7.15 0.97
C TYR A 157 9.32 6.69 0.04
N VAL A 158 9.30 5.39 -0.24
CA VAL A 158 8.27 4.74 -1.05
C VAL A 158 7.66 3.59 -0.27
N LEU A 159 6.39 3.34 -0.51
CA LEU A 159 5.70 2.12 -0.10
C LEU A 159 5.45 1.25 -1.32
N ASN A 160 5.36 -0.07 -1.12
CA ASN A 160 5.16 -1.02 -2.19
C ASN A 160 3.66 -1.34 -2.30
N TRP A 161 3.07 -1.13 -3.47
CA TRP A 161 1.64 -1.34 -3.73
C TRP A 161 1.28 -2.82 -3.68
N HIS A 162 2.21 -3.71 -4.01
CA HIS A 162 2.06 -5.14 -3.78
C HIS A 162 1.90 -5.50 -2.29
N LEU A 163 2.22 -4.57 -1.38
CA LEU A 163 2.03 -4.69 0.08
C LEU A 163 0.88 -3.82 0.59
N ASP A 164 -0.10 -3.49 -0.25
CA ASP A 164 -1.25 -2.67 0.09
C ASP A 164 -2.04 -3.18 1.31
N LEU A 165 -2.29 -4.49 1.39
CA LEU A 165 -3.00 -5.12 2.52
C LEU A 165 -2.23 -5.05 3.85
N GLU A 166 -0.91 -4.90 3.82
CA GLU A 166 -0.14 -4.59 5.02
C GLU A 166 0.06 -3.08 5.21
N THR A 167 0.02 -2.29 4.14
CA THR A 167 0.27 -0.84 4.17
C THR A 167 -0.92 -0.06 4.71
N PHE A 168 -2.13 -0.34 4.22
CA PHE A 168 -3.33 0.41 4.63
C PHE A 168 -3.58 0.35 6.14
N PRO A 169 -3.44 -0.81 6.83
CA PRO A 169 -3.59 -0.88 8.28
C PRO A 169 -2.58 -0.02 9.07
N LEU A 170 -1.46 0.38 8.47
CA LEU A 170 -0.45 1.21 9.14
C LEU A 170 -0.83 2.67 9.20
N LEU A 171 -1.78 3.10 8.37
CA LEU A 171 -2.09 4.51 8.17
C LEU A 171 -2.78 5.11 9.41
N PRO A 172 -2.58 6.41 9.67
CA PRO A 172 -3.19 7.10 10.79
C PRO A 172 -4.61 7.56 10.43
N TYR A 173 -5.52 6.59 10.28
CA TYR A 173 -6.91 6.84 9.90
C TYR A 173 -7.60 7.89 10.79
N LYS A 174 -8.30 8.82 10.12
CA LYS A 174 -9.18 9.84 10.71
C LYS A 174 -10.25 10.22 9.68
N PRO A 175 -11.45 10.63 10.13
CA PRO A 175 -12.49 11.12 9.24
C PRO A 175 -11.99 12.26 8.33
N ASN A 176 -12.44 12.25 7.06
CA ASN A 176 -12.14 13.28 6.04
C ASN A 176 -10.65 13.54 5.77
N THR A 177 -9.79 12.56 6.03
CA THR A 177 -8.37 12.65 5.71
C THR A 177 -8.11 12.09 4.31
N THR A 178 -7.27 12.78 3.54
CA THR A 178 -6.72 12.27 2.29
C THR A 178 -5.24 11.93 2.48
N PHE A 179 -4.87 10.66 2.32
CA PHE A 179 -3.48 10.23 2.34
C PHE A 179 -2.86 10.37 0.96
N ALA A 180 -1.80 11.16 0.84
CA ALA A 180 -0.93 11.16 -0.32
C ALA A 180 0.23 10.20 -0.04
N ILE A 181 0.28 9.10 -0.77
CA ILE A 181 1.25 8.00 -0.55
C ILE A 181 2.13 7.89 -1.78
N ASN A 182 3.45 7.93 -1.58
CA ASN A 182 4.41 7.70 -2.66
C ASN A 182 4.56 6.18 -2.85
N PHE A 183 3.85 5.62 -3.82
CA PHE A 183 3.93 4.20 -4.12
C PHE A 183 4.96 3.91 -5.20
N TYR A 184 5.65 2.78 -5.07
CA TYR A 184 6.52 2.23 -6.08
C TYR A 184 6.59 0.70 -5.99
N ASP A 185 6.22 0.02 -7.08
CA ASP A 185 6.44 -1.41 -7.27
C ASP A 185 7.69 -1.60 -8.14
N PRO A 186 8.75 -2.24 -7.62
CA PRO A 186 9.94 -2.50 -8.41
C PRO A 186 9.66 -3.31 -9.67
N GLY A 187 10.21 -2.85 -10.80
CA GLY A 187 9.93 -3.41 -12.13
C GLY A 187 8.73 -2.80 -12.86
N PHE A 188 8.05 -1.83 -12.26
CA PHE A 188 6.95 -1.05 -12.84
C PHE A 188 7.38 0.42 -13.10
N PRO A 189 6.49 1.29 -13.64
CA PRO A 189 6.79 2.71 -13.80
C PRO A 189 7.24 3.40 -12.51
N ALA A 190 7.86 4.57 -12.68
CA ALA A 190 8.46 5.36 -11.61
C ALA A 190 7.55 5.61 -10.39
N PRO A 191 8.14 5.87 -9.20
CA PRO A 191 7.39 6.24 -8.01
C PRO A 191 6.38 7.36 -8.28
N LYS A 192 5.20 7.22 -7.69
CA LYS A 192 4.10 8.16 -7.90
C LYS A 192 3.32 8.40 -6.61
N LEU A 193 2.96 9.66 -6.39
CA LEU A 193 1.98 10.03 -5.37
C LEU A 193 0.57 9.59 -5.78
N VAL A 194 -0.08 8.87 -4.88
CA VAL A 194 -1.45 8.37 -5.03
C VAL A 194 -2.26 8.77 -3.82
N TYR A 195 -3.51 9.15 -4.06
CA TYR A 195 -4.36 9.80 -3.07
C TYR A 195 -5.50 8.86 -2.67
N TYR A 196 -5.62 8.62 -1.37
CA TYR A 196 -6.69 7.81 -0.77
C TYR A 196 -7.46 8.64 0.25
N THR A 197 -8.75 8.86 0.01
CA THR A 197 -9.61 9.65 0.89
C THR A 197 -10.46 8.75 1.77
N VAL A 198 -10.48 9.01 3.07
CA VAL A 198 -11.43 8.40 4.00
C VAL A 198 -12.82 9.01 3.75
N THR A 199 -13.75 8.20 3.27
CA THR A 199 -15.11 8.64 2.89
C THR A 199 -16.21 8.17 3.83
N GLY A 200 -15.88 7.36 4.83
CA GLY A 200 -16.82 6.78 5.78
C GLY A 200 -16.35 6.97 7.22
N SER A 201 -17.15 6.48 8.15
CA SER A 201 -16.74 6.28 9.54
C SER A 201 -17.17 4.89 10.01
N ALA A 202 -16.31 4.21 10.74
CA ALA A 202 -16.55 2.93 11.39
C ALA A 202 -15.58 2.76 12.56
N THR A 203 -16.03 2.03 13.59
CA THR A 203 -15.13 1.51 14.62
C THR A 203 -14.60 0.15 14.15
N LEU A 204 -13.35 0.11 13.70
CA LEU A 204 -12.69 -1.12 13.27
C LEU A 204 -11.82 -1.68 14.39
N ILE A 205 -11.71 -3.01 14.46
CA ILE A 205 -10.69 -3.65 15.29
C ILE A 205 -9.39 -3.68 14.49
N GLY A 206 -8.39 -2.94 14.96
CA GLY A 206 -7.04 -2.95 14.43
C GLY A 206 -6.36 -4.30 14.61
N PHE A 207 -5.26 -4.51 13.89
CA PHE A 207 -4.48 -5.75 14.00
C PHE A 207 -3.89 -5.95 15.41
N ASP A 208 -3.70 -4.88 16.18
CA ASP A 208 -3.31 -4.92 17.61
C ASP A 208 -4.48 -5.15 18.56
N GLY A 209 -5.68 -5.41 18.04
CA GLY A 209 -6.91 -5.60 18.82
C GLY A 209 -7.53 -4.31 19.36
N GLN A 210 -6.93 -3.15 19.07
CA GLN A 210 -7.47 -1.86 19.52
C GLN A 210 -8.60 -1.39 18.61
N GLN A 211 -9.55 -0.66 19.18
CA GLN A 211 -10.58 0.02 18.39
C GLN A 211 -9.99 1.26 17.72
N ILE A 212 -10.19 1.37 16.42
CA ILE A 212 -9.81 2.53 15.60
C ILE A 212 -11.11 3.19 15.13
N ASP A 213 -11.28 4.46 15.48
CA ASP A 213 -12.32 5.31 14.90
C ASP A 213 -11.80 5.89 13.59
N CYS A 214 -12.33 5.41 12.47
CA CYS A 214 -11.84 5.73 11.14
C CYS A 214 -12.97 6.02 10.17
#